data_AF-A0A917ZLX5-F1
#
_entry.id   AF-A0A917ZLX5-F1
#
_cell.length_a   1.000
_cell.length_b   1.000
_cell.length_c   1.000
_cell.angle_alpha   90.00
_cell.angle_beta   90.00
_cell.angle_gamma   90.00
#
_symmetry.space_group_name_H-M   'P 1'
#
loop_
_entity.id
_entity.type
_entity.pdbx_description
1 polymer ?
#
loop_
_entity_poly.entity_id
_entity_poly.type
_entity_poly.pdbx_seq_one_letter_code
_entity_poly.pdbx_strand_id
1 'polypeptide(L)'
;MIKSLCTDPGCVRTGPPKTVHRQVKYLNHVIEVDHGKLKRLIKPTLGFKSMKTAYATIKGFEVMRALKKRQAAAFQVQPGGMGEVRLIERVPFGIGPDMLTETLEYHKNAIKKWAA
;
A
#
# COMPACT_ATOMS: atom_id res chain seq x y z
N MET A 1 2.21 -12.08 17.54
CA MET A 1 0.93 -11.57 18.07
C MET A 1 -0.31 -12.30 17.54
N ILE A 2 -0.19 -13.41 16.79
CA ILE A 2 -1.28 -14.43 16.66
C ILE A 2 -0.64 -15.82 16.81
N LYS A 3 0.33 -15.92 17.72
CA LYS A 3 0.90 -17.22 18.11
C LYS A 3 1.08 -17.20 19.61
N SER A 4 -0.05 -17.11 20.31
CA SER A 4 -0.21 -17.89 21.52
C SER A 4 -1.24 -18.95 21.17
N LEU A 5 -0.79 -20.20 21.13
CA LEU A 5 -1.67 -21.34 21.17
C LEU A 5 -2.44 -21.22 22.48
N CYS A 6 -3.70 -20.78 22.43
CA CYS A 6 -4.65 -21.02 23.52
C CYS A 6 -4.93 -22.52 23.54
N THR A 7 -4.13 -23.25 24.29
CA THR A 7 -4.42 -24.60 24.80
C THR A 7 -4.90 -24.53 26.26
N ASP A 8 -5.52 -23.42 26.67
CA ASP A 8 -6.08 -23.25 28.01
C ASP A 8 -7.61 -23.16 27.93
N PRO A 9 -8.36 -24.03 28.63
CA PRO A 9 -9.82 -24.09 28.55
C PRO A 9 -10.55 -22.90 29.22
N GLY A 10 -9.84 -21.88 29.70
CA GLY A 10 -10.40 -20.74 30.44
C GLY A 10 -10.20 -19.34 29.83
N CYS A 11 -9.58 -19.19 28.66
CA CYS A 11 -9.30 -17.85 28.11
C CYS A 11 -10.54 -17.24 27.43
N VAL A 12 -11.20 -16.32 28.12
CA VAL A 12 -12.31 -15.51 27.56
C VAL A 12 -11.78 -14.67 26.40
N ARG A 13 -12.41 -14.83 25.23
CA ARG A 13 -12.03 -14.27 23.92
C ARG A 13 -12.29 -12.75 23.81
N THR A 14 -11.72 -11.92 24.67
CA THR A 14 -11.90 -10.46 24.58
C THR A 14 -10.88 -9.82 23.63
N GLY A 15 -11.15 -9.94 22.32
CA GLY A 15 -10.64 -8.99 21.34
C GLY A 15 -11.52 -7.73 21.30
N PRO A 16 -11.05 -6.60 20.73
CA PRO A 16 -11.87 -5.39 20.58
C PRO A 16 -13.23 -5.71 19.91
N PRO A 17 -14.30 -4.94 20.18
CA PRO A 17 -15.70 -5.33 19.94
C PRO A 17 -16.10 -5.60 18.47
N LYS A 18 -15.18 -5.45 17.52
CA LYS A 18 -15.38 -5.73 16.08
C LYS A 18 -14.43 -6.79 15.51
N THR A 19 -13.63 -7.47 16.34
CA THR A 19 -12.72 -8.52 15.86
C THR A 19 -13.25 -9.89 16.19
N VAL A 20 -13.71 -10.61 15.17
CA VAL A 20 -14.09 -12.03 15.29
C VAL A 20 -12.83 -12.88 15.25
N HIS A 21 -12.55 -13.60 16.34
CA HIS A 21 -11.44 -14.55 16.39
C HIS A 21 -11.77 -15.78 15.53
N ARG A 22 -11.07 -15.96 14.41
CA ARG A 22 -11.23 -17.17 13.58
C ARG A 22 -10.58 -18.35 14.31
N GLN A 23 -11.38 -19.36 14.64
CA GLN A 23 -10.89 -20.60 15.28
C GLN A 23 -10.09 -21.50 14.31
N VAL A 24 -10.23 -21.27 13.01
CA VAL A 24 -9.66 -22.12 11.97
C VAL A 24 -8.20 -21.73 11.68
N LYS A 25 -7.27 -22.60 12.07
CA LYS A 25 -5.82 -22.37 12.04
C LYS A 25 -5.27 -22.01 10.64
N TYR A 26 -5.78 -22.59 9.56
CA TYR A 26 -5.25 -22.32 8.21
C TYR A 26 -5.62 -20.92 7.69
N LEU A 27 -6.78 -20.37 8.09
CA LEU A 27 -7.18 -19.00 7.73
C LEU A 27 -6.31 -17.97 8.44
N ASN A 28 -5.86 -18.27 9.65
CA ASN A 28 -4.93 -17.42 10.39
C ASN A 28 -3.54 -17.43 9.74
N HIS A 29 -3.10 -18.55 9.17
CA HIS A 29 -1.83 -18.64 8.47
C HIS A 29 -1.73 -17.68 7.27
N VAL A 30 -2.79 -17.52 6.46
CA VAL A 30 -2.78 -16.59 5.32
C VAL A 30 -2.58 -15.14 5.78
N ILE A 31 -3.32 -14.73 6.80
CA ILE A 31 -3.22 -13.39 7.39
C ILE A 31 -1.84 -13.20 8.03
N GLU A 32 -1.36 -14.17 8.80
CA GLU A 32 -0.06 -14.11 9.47
C GLU A 32 1.11 -13.99 8.49
N VAL A 33 1.07 -14.72 7.37
CA VAL A 33 2.13 -14.69 6.36
C VAL A 33 2.18 -13.34 5.64
N ASP A 34 1.04 -12.78 5.26
CA ASP A 34 1.00 -11.46 4.62
C ASP A 34 1.41 -10.34 5.58
N HIS A 35 0.96 -10.41 6.83
CA HIS A 35 1.38 -9.47 7.86
C HIS A 35 2.87 -9.63 8.22
N GLY A 36 3.43 -10.83 8.08
CA GLY A 36 4.85 -11.10 8.33
C GLY A 36 5.78 -10.36 7.35
N LYS A 37 5.40 -10.29 6.07
CA LYS A 37 6.15 -9.54 5.04
C LYS A 37 6.12 -8.04 5.33
N LEU A 38 4.93 -7.51 5.59
CA LEU A 38 4.76 -6.09 5.91
C LEU A 38 5.52 -5.72 7.20
N LYS A 39 5.46 -6.56 8.23
CA LYS A 39 6.24 -6.37 9.46
C LYS A 39 7.75 -6.35 9.21
N ARG A 40 8.29 -7.20 8.33
CA ARG A 40 9.73 -7.18 8.01
C ARG A 40 10.16 -5.85 7.36
N LEU A 41 9.31 -5.26 6.52
CA LEU A 41 9.59 -3.98 5.87
C LEU A 41 9.47 -2.78 6.82
N ILE A 42 8.53 -2.84 7.77
CA ILE A 42 8.29 -1.75 8.73
C ILE A 42 9.22 -1.86 9.95
N LYS A 43 9.62 -3.06 10.37
CA LYS A 43 10.47 -3.27 11.57
C LYS A 43 11.81 -2.48 11.58
N PRO A 44 12.52 -2.24 10.45
CA PRO A 44 13.69 -1.36 10.45
C PRO A 44 13.34 0.13 10.58
N THR A 45 12.08 0.53 10.35
CA THR A 45 11.62 1.89 10.65
C THR A 45 11.28 1.98 12.14
N LEU A 46 11.63 3.08 12.81
CA LEU A 46 11.36 3.38 14.24
C LEU A 46 9.86 3.47 14.60
N GLY A 47 8.98 2.87 13.79
CA GLY A 47 7.53 3.01 13.85
C GLY A 47 7.02 4.23 13.07
N PHE A 48 5.70 4.32 12.94
CA PHE A 48 5.04 5.48 12.33
C PHE A 48 4.73 6.52 13.39
N LYS A 49 5.12 7.78 13.14
CA LYS A 49 4.82 8.91 14.04
C LYS A 49 3.33 9.27 14.06
N SER A 50 2.58 8.97 13.01
CA SER A 50 1.14 9.26 12.90
C SER A 50 0.39 8.22 12.07
N MET A 51 -0.92 8.10 12.30
CA MET A 51 -1.79 7.22 11.50
C MET A 51 -1.83 7.60 10.02
N LYS A 52 -1.79 8.91 9.70
CA LYS A 52 -1.71 9.41 8.32
C LYS A 52 -0.46 8.88 7.61
N THR A 53 0.71 8.96 8.28
CA THR A 53 1.96 8.42 7.73
C THR A 53 1.96 6.90 7.61
N ALA A 54 1.33 6.19 8.56
CA ALA A 54 1.18 4.74 8.48
C ALA A 54 0.36 4.34 7.25
N TYR A 55 -0.78 4.99 7.04
CA TYR A 55 -1.68 4.71 5.92
C TYR A 55 -1.02 5.02 4.57
N ALA A 56 -0.36 6.18 4.45
CA ALA A 56 0.41 6.54 3.27
C ALA A 56 1.49 5.49 2.95
N THR A 57 2.22 5.03 3.95
CA THR A 57 3.28 4.03 3.75
C THR A 57 2.72 2.68 3.32
N ILE A 58 1.62 2.23 3.93
CA ILE A 58 0.96 0.97 3.55
C ILE A 58 0.45 1.04 2.11
N LYS A 59 -0.23 2.14 1.72
CA LYS A 59 -0.61 2.39 0.32
C LYS A 59 0.59 2.42 -0.62
N GLY A 60 1.70 3.02 -0.18
CA GLY A 60 2.94 3.06 -0.95
C GLY A 60 3.47 1.66 -1.26
N PHE A 61 3.42 0.73 -0.30
CA PHE A 61 3.80 -0.66 -0.54
C PHE A 61 2.89 -1.37 -1.55
N GLU A 62 1.59 -1.08 -1.55
CA GLU A 62 0.65 -1.63 -2.53
C GLU A 62 0.96 -1.12 -3.95
N VAL A 63 1.18 0.19 -4.09
CA VAL A 63 1.57 0.83 -5.37
C VAL A 63 2.89 0.27 -5.88
N MET A 64 3.91 0.21 -5.02
CA MET A 64 5.22 -0.38 -5.35
C MET A 64 5.10 -1.84 -5.80
N ARG A 65 4.22 -2.62 -5.15
CA ARG A 65 3.97 -4.02 -5.53
C ARG A 65 3.23 -4.12 -6.88
N ALA A 66 2.28 -3.23 -7.15
CA ALA A 66 1.56 -3.17 -8.42
C ALA A 66 2.49 -2.77 -9.58
N LEU A 67 3.38 -1.80 -9.35
CA LEU A 67 4.43 -1.40 -10.30
C LEU A 67 5.39 -2.55 -10.58
N LYS A 68 5.91 -3.22 -9.53
CA LYS A 68 6.79 -4.39 -9.68
C LYS A 68 6.14 -5.53 -10.48
N LYS A 69 4.82 -5.69 -10.38
CA LYS A 69 4.04 -6.69 -11.14
C LYS A 69 3.57 -6.19 -12.51
N ARG A 70 3.88 -4.94 -12.90
CA ARG A 70 3.35 -4.24 -14.10
C ARG A 70 1.82 -4.19 -14.18
N GLN A 71 1.14 -4.32 -13.04
CA GLN A 71 -0.31 -4.19 -12.94
C GLN A 71 -0.78 -2.74 -12.85
N ALA A 72 0.17 -1.81 -12.64
CA ALA A 72 -0.09 -0.39 -12.52
C ALA A 72 -0.14 0.36 -13.88
N ALA A 73 0.06 -0.33 -15.01
CA ALA A 73 0.09 0.28 -16.34
C ALA A 73 -1.20 1.06 -16.67
N ALA A 74 -2.36 0.59 -16.21
CA ALA A 74 -3.65 1.27 -16.39
C ALA A 74 -3.76 2.61 -15.66
N PHE A 75 -2.90 2.87 -14.68
CA PHE A 75 -2.92 4.09 -13.85
C PHE A 75 -1.76 5.05 -14.16
N GLN A 76 -0.88 4.67 -15.09
CA GLN A 76 0.24 5.49 -15.54
C GLN A 76 -0.23 6.45 -16.63
N VAL A 77 -0.15 7.75 -16.36
CA VAL A 77 -0.47 8.80 -17.33
C VAL A 77 0.70 9.03 -18.28
N GLN A 78 1.91 9.07 -17.74
CA GLN A 78 3.13 9.25 -18.52
C GLN A 78 3.86 7.92 -18.73
N PRO A 79 4.36 7.63 -19.94
CA PRO A 79 5.20 6.46 -20.15
C PRO A 79 6.59 6.64 -19.53
N GLY A 80 7.18 5.55 -19.04
CA GLY A 80 8.53 5.52 -18.46
C GLY A 80 8.57 5.80 -16.95
N GLY A 81 9.79 5.98 -16.42
CA GLY A 81 10.02 6.09 -14.97
C GLY A 81 9.31 7.27 -14.31
N MET A 82 9.08 8.37 -15.04
CA MET A 82 8.36 9.54 -14.54
C MET A 82 6.90 9.24 -14.16
N GLY A 83 6.22 8.39 -14.94
CA GLY A 83 4.85 7.98 -14.62
C GLY A 83 4.77 7.10 -13.38
N GLU A 84 5.80 6.28 -13.13
CA GLU A 84 5.91 5.49 -11.91
C GLU A 84 6.12 6.37 -10.67
N VAL A 85 7.02 7.36 -10.78
CA VAL A 85 7.29 8.33 -9.70
C VAL A 85 6.05 9.14 -9.39
N ARG A 86 5.37 9.70 -10.39
CA ARG A 86 4.13 10.47 -10.19
C ARG A 86 3.01 9.64 -9.57
N LEU A 87 2.92 8.35 -9.91
CA LEU A 87 1.96 7.44 -9.27
C LEU A 87 2.29 7.21 -7.78
N ILE A 88 3.56 7.05 -7.43
CA ILE A 88 4.02 6.91 -6.03
C ILE A 88 3.86 8.21 -5.25
N GLU A 89 3.95 9.38 -5.86
CA GLU A 89 3.76 10.66 -5.15
C GLU A 89 2.28 10.98 -4.92
N ARG A 90 1.44 10.68 -5.91
CA ARG A 90 0.00 11.00 -5.87
C ARG A 90 -0.79 10.06 -4.96
N VAL A 91 -0.64 8.75 -5.13
CA VAL A 91 -1.56 7.76 -4.51
C VAL A 91 -1.41 7.62 -2.98
N PRO A 92 -0.20 7.53 -2.41
CA PRO A 92 0.01 7.37 -0.98
C PRO A 92 0.18 8.69 -0.23
N PHE A 93 0.86 9.69 -0.82
CA PHE A 93 1.26 10.92 -0.11
C PHE A 93 0.43 12.14 -0.51
N GLY A 94 -0.15 12.16 -1.72
CA GLY A 94 -0.92 13.30 -2.22
C GLY A 94 -0.07 14.56 -2.40
N ILE A 95 1.22 14.40 -2.67
CA ILE A 95 2.18 15.52 -2.86
C ILE A 95 2.30 15.88 -4.35
N GLY A 96 2.10 14.91 -5.24
CA GLY A 96 2.20 15.10 -6.68
C GLY A 96 0.96 15.77 -7.31
N PRO A 97 1.09 16.23 -8.57
CA PRO A 97 -0.04 16.74 -9.33
C PRO A 97 -1.15 15.69 -9.43
N ASP A 98 -2.40 16.16 -9.40
CA ASP A 98 -3.55 15.29 -9.63
C ASP A 98 -3.51 14.69 -11.04
N MET A 99 -4.29 13.64 -11.26
CA MET A 99 -4.27 12.91 -12.53
C MET A 99 -4.65 13.78 -13.72
N LEU A 100 -5.56 14.73 -13.56
CA LEU A 100 -6.03 15.57 -14.65
C LEU A 100 -4.98 16.61 -15.03
N THR A 101 -4.35 17.27 -14.04
CA THR A 101 -3.26 18.22 -14.32
C THR A 101 -2.06 17.55 -14.95
N GLU A 102 -1.67 16.35 -14.49
CA GLU A 102 -0.60 15.56 -15.11
C GLU A 102 -0.91 15.21 -16.57
N THR A 103 -2.15 14.81 -16.86
CA THR A 103 -2.59 14.43 -18.21
C THR A 103 -2.63 15.64 -19.13
N LEU A 104 -3.16 16.77 -18.66
CA LEU A 104 -3.19 18.03 -19.39
C LEU A 104 -1.78 18.53 -19.71
N GLU A 105 -0.87 18.48 -18.74
CA GLU A 105 0.52 18.88 -18.93
C GLU A 105 1.22 17.98 -19.96
N TYR A 106 1.02 16.66 -19.87
CA TYR A 106 1.56 15.70 -20.83
C TYR A 106 1.09 15.98 -22.26
N HIS A 107 -0.22 16.15 -22.47
CA HIS A 107 -0.76 16.43 -23.80
C HIS A 107 -0.33 17.80 -24.35
N LYS A 108 -0.31 18.85 -23.51
CA LYS A 108 0.19 20.18 -23.93
C LYS A 108 1.64 20.11 -24.42
N ASN A 109 2.50 19.40 -23.70
CA ASN A 109 3.91 19.23 -24.08
C ASN A 109 4.05 18.39 -25.36
N ALA A 110 3.22 17.36 -25.53
CA ALA A 110 3.21 16.56 -26.75
C ALA A 110 2.78 17.37 -27.98
N ILE A 111 1.72 18.18 -27.85
CA ILE A 111 1.25 19.08 -28.92
C ILE A 111 2.32 20.11 -29.26
N LYS A 112 2.92 20.74 -28.24
CA LYS A 112 3.98 21.73 -28.44
C LYS A 112 5.20 21.14 -29.14
N LYS A 113 5.56 19.88 -28.83
CA LYS A 113 6.63 19.16 -29.53
C LYS A 113 6.30 18.85 -30.98
N TRP A 114 5.04 18.54 -31.28
CA TRP A 114 4.57 18.30 -32.66
C TRP A 114 4.49 19.58 -33.50
N ALA A 115 4.22 20.71 -32.85
CA ALA A 115 4.12 22.02 -33.48
C ALA A 115 5.47 22.74 -33.65
N ALA A 116 6.57 22.13 -33.18
CA ALA A 116 7.94 22.62 -33.31
C ALA A 116 8.67 21.85 -34.41
#